data_AF-A0A4R2RXB7-F1
#
_entry.id   AF-A0A4R2RXB7-F1
#
_cell.length_a   1.000
_cell.length_b   1.000
_cell.length_c   1.000
_cell.angle_alpha   90.00
_cell.angle_beta   90.00
_cell.angle_gamma   90.00
#
_symmetry.space_group_name_H-M   'P 1'
#
loop_
_entity.id
_entity.type
_entity.pdbx_description
1 polymer ?
#
loop_
_entity_poly.entity_id
_entity_poly.type
_entity_poly.pdbx_seq_one_letter_code
_entity_poly.pdbx_strand_id
1 'polypeptide(L)' 'MALHRAGVYHQIEQAIAQERNVMIQFQDGSKRCYQVESLEPPFAHIIPLDLPSAQKQVIALDRVVSVTLLP' A
#
# COMPACT_ATOMS: atom_id res chain seq x y z
N MET A 1 -0.19 -19.66 -7.34
CA MET A 1 -0.69 -18.40 -6.74
C MET A 1 0.43 -17.53 -6.15
N ALA A 2 1.63 -17.48 -6.75
CA ALA A 2 2.75 -16.65 -6.26
C ALA A 2 2.89 -15.31 -7.02
N LEU A 3 2.34 -15.20 -8.23
CA LEU A 3 2.50 -14.04 -9.11
C LEU A 3 1.74 -12.78 -8.65
N HIS A 4 0.57 -12.92 -8.03
CA HIS A 4 -0.21 -11.75 -7.58
C HIS A 4 0.51 -10.96 -6.48
N ARG A 5 1.24 -11.64 -5.60
CA ARG A 5 1.99 -10.99 -4.52
C ARG A 5 3.20 -10.21 -5.04
N ALA A 6 3.92 -10.76 -6.02
CA ALA A 6 5.06 -10.07 -6.63
C ALA A 6 4.69 -8.71 -7.23
N GLY A 7 3.51 -8.60 -7.84
CA GLY A 7 3.00 -7.33 -8.38
C GLY A 7 2.71 -6.28 -7.31
N VAL A 8 2.13 -6.69 -6.17
CA VAL A 8 1.85 -5.78 -5.04
C VAL A 8 3.15 -5.26 -4.43
N TYR A 9 4.13 -6.14 -4.16
CA TYR A 9 5.43 -5.74 -3.62
C TYR A 9 6.13 -4.75 -4.55
N HIS A 10 6.25 -5.09 -5.83
CA HIS A 10 6.91 -4.24 -6.81
C HIS A 10 6.26 -2.85 -6.89
N GLN A 11 4.93 -2.77 -6.89
CA GLN A 11 4.25 -1.47 -6.95
C GLN A 11 4.47 -0.63 -5.70
N ILE A 12 4.52 -1.27 -4.52
CA ILE A 12 4.83 -0.56 -3.27
C ILE A 12 6.28 -0.06 -3.29
N GLU A 13 7.24 -0.87 -3.75
CA GLU A 13 8.64 -0.44 -3.91
C GLU A 13 8.76 0.74 -4.88
N GLN A 14 8.02 0.71 -5.99
CA GLN A 14 7.96 1.84 -6.92
C GLN A 14 7.35 3.09 -6.30
N ALA A 15 6.33 2.93 -5.46
CA ALA A 15 5.71 4.06 -4.76
C ALA A 15 6.71 4.73 -3.81
N ILE A 16 7.47 3.93 -3.05
CA ILE A 16 8.52 4.43 -2.14
C ILE A 16 9.62 5.12 -2.95
N ALA A 17 10.12 4.48 -4.01
CA ALA A 17 11.21 5.03 -4.83
C ALA A 17 10.84 6.32 -5.57
N GLN A 18 9.55 6.51 -5.89
CA GLN A 18 9.04 7.71 -6.58
C GLN A 18 8.41 8.72 -5.61
N GLU A 19 8.39 8.45 -4.30
CA GLU A 19 7.67 9.23 -3.28
C GLU A 19 6.20 9.49 -3.66
N ARG A 20 5.54 8.49 -4.25
CA ARG A 20 4.17 8.59 -4.76
C ARG A 20 3.15 7.98 -3.82
N ASN A 21 1.96 8.54 -3.89
CA ASN A 21 0.79 8.01 -3.21
C ASN A 21 0.29 6.75 -3.93
N VAL A 22 -0.30 5.84 -3.16
CA VAL A 22 -0.89 4.60 -3.66
C VAL A 22 -2.35 4.52 -3.26
N MET A 23 -3.15 3.96 -4.15
CA MET A 23 -4.47 3.45 -3.81
C MET A 23 -4.37 1.95 -3.55
N ILE A 24 -4.75 1.53 -2.35
CA ILE A 24 -4.74 0.12 -1.95
C ILE A 24 -6.18 -0.37 -1.94
N GLN A 25 -6.41 -1.48 -2.65
CA GLN A 25 -7.66 -2.23 -2.59
C GLN A 25 -7.49 -3.43 -1.64
N PHE A 26 -8.36 -3.52 -0.65
CA PHE A 26 -8.38 -4.60 0.33
C PHE A 26 -9.36 -5.72 -0.05
N GLN A 27 -9.23 -6.87 0.59
CA GLN A 27 -10.11 -8.04 0.39
C GLN A 27 -11.57 -7.78 0.75
N ASP A 28 -11.84 -6.82 1.64
CA ASP A 28 -13.19 -6.38 1.99
C ASP A 28 -13.84 -5.51 0.90
N GLY A 29 -13.13 -5.25 -0.21
CA GLY A 29 -13.57 -4.42 -1.32
C GLY A 29 -13.33 -2.92 -1.12
N SER A 30 -12.87 -2.50 0.06
CA SER A 30 -12.55 -1.10 0.32
C SER A 30 -11.31 -0.65 -0.45
N LYS A 31 -11.32 0.61 -0.88
CA LYS A 31 -10.20 1.28 -1.55
C LYS A 31 -9.87 2.54 -0.79
N ARG A 32 -8.59 2.72 -0.45
CA ARG A 32 -8.13 3.89 0.32
C ARG A 32 -6.78 4.37 -0.18
N CYS A 33 -6.53 5.67 0.01
CA CYS A 33 -5.34 6.33 -0.46
C CYS A 33 -4.33 6.46 0.68
N TYR A 34 -3.09 6.07 0.39
CA TYR A 34 -2.01 6.05 1.35
C TYR A 34 -0.71 6.55 0.74
N GLN A 35 0.13 7.12 1.57
CA GLN A 35 1.55 7.29 1.29
C GLN A 35 2.30 6.11 1.92
N VAL A 36 3.16 5.42 1.18
CA VAL A 36 3.99 4.35 1.75
C VAL A 36 5.32 4.93 2.22
N GLU A 37 5.70 4.66 3.46
CA GLU A 37 7.00 5.06 3.99
C GLU A 37 8.04 3.94 3.90
N SER A 38 7.66 2.72 4.26
CA SER A 38 8.56 1.57 4.20
C SER A 38 7.81 0.26 3.97
N LEU A 39 8.53 -0.72 3.42
CA LEU A 39 8.04 -2.05 3.13
C LEU A 39 8.87 -3.07 3.91
N GLU A 40 8.24 -3.79 4.83
CA GLU A 40 8.86 -4.84 5.66
C GLU A 40 8.03 -6.12 5.57
N PRO A 41 8.22 -6.96 4.54
CA PRO A 41 7.36 -8.12 4.31
C PRO A 41 7.27 -9.02 5.56
N PRO A 42 6.05 -9.41 5.99
CA PRO A 42 4.77 -9.35 5.27
C PRO A 42 3.94 -8.06 5.47
N PHE A 43 4.52 -7.00 6.04
CA PHE A 43 3.86 -5.76 6.39
C PHE A 43 4.34 -4.55 5.56
N ALA A 44 3.56 -3.49 5.53
CA ALA A 44 3.98 -2.19 5.00
C ALA A 44 3.56 -1.06 5.94
N HIS A 45 4.44 -0.07 6.10
CA HIS A 45 4.20 1.14 6.87
C HIS A 45 3.63 2.21 5.95
N ILE A 46 2.44 2.68 6.27
CA ILE A 46 1.68 3.60 5.44
C ILE A 46 1.11 4.76 6.26
N ILE A 47 0.87 5.88 5.59
CA ILE A 47 0.20 7.04 6.15
C ILE A 47 -1.10 7.24 5.37
N PRO A 48 -2.28 7.14 6.00
CA PRO A 48 -3.56 7.42 5.35
C PRO A 48 -3.65 8.90 4.99
N LEU A 49 -3.99 9.17 3.73
CA LEU A 49 -4.20 10.53 3.23
C LEU A 49 -5.62 11.04 3.53
N ASP A 50 -6.56 10.11 3.74
CA ASP A 50 -7.98 10.41 3.95
C ASP A 50 -8.30 10.83 5.39
N LEU A 51 -7.35 10.75 6.33
CA LEU A 51 -7.56 11.06 7.74
C LEU A 51 -6.85 12.38 8.13
N PRO A 52 -7.51 13.28 8.87
CA PRO A 52 -6.92 14.55 9.32
C PRO A 52 -5.75 14.34 10.30
N SER A 53 -5.67 13.16 10.90
CA SER A 53 -4.57 12.72 11.73
C SER A 53 -3.75 11.71 10.93
N ALA A 54 -2.70 12.19 10.26
CA ALA A 54 -1.73 11.38 9.51
C ALA A 54 -0.88 10.52 10.46
N GLN A 55 -1.51 9.55 11.13
CA GLN A 55 -0.80 8.58 11.95
C GLN A 55 -0.27 7.45 11.08
N LYS A 56 0.99 7.09 11.30
CA LYS A 56 1.59 5.91 10.68
C LYS A 56 0.81 4.66 11.09
N GLN A 57 0.38 3.91 10.09
CA GLN A 57 -0.32 2.64 10.25
C GLN A 57 0.49 1.54 9.61
N VAL A 58 0.32 0.32 10.13
CA VAL A 58 0.91 -0.88 9.56
C VAL A 58 -0.20 -1.68 8.92
N ILE A 59 -0.04 -2.03 7.65
CA ILE A 59 -0.96 -2.94 6.96
C ILE A 59 -0.28 -4.29 6.69
N ALA A 60 -1.05 -5.35 6.89
CA ALA A 60 -0.65 -6.67 6.47
C ALA A 60 -0.96 -6.83 4.97
N LEU A 61 0.05 -7.22 4.19
CA LEU A 61 -0.04 -7.32 2.74
C LEU A 61 -0.86 -8.54 2.29
N ASP A 62 -1.17 -9.45 3.21
CA ASP A 62 -2.07 -10.58 2.98
C ASP A 62 -3.51 -10.15 2.70
N ARG A 63 -3.94 -8.99 3.24
CA ARG A 63 -5.27 -8.39 3.05
C ARG A 63 -5.36 -7.49 1.81
N VAL A 64 -4.23 -7.27 1.13
CA VAL A 64 -4.16 -6.41 -0.07
C VAL A 64 -4.45 -7.24 -1.32
N VAL A 65 -5.42 -6.78 -2.11
CA VAL A 65 -5.80 -7.39 -3.39
C VAL A 65 -5.00 -6.76 -4.52
N SER A 66 -4.90 -5.43 -4.53
CA SER A 66 -4.14 -4.70 -5.53
C SER A 66 -3.67 -3.37 -4.98
N VAL A 67 -2.57 -2.90 -5.55
CA VAL A 67 -2.04 -1.54 -5.36
C VAL A 67 -2.12 -0.85 -6.72
N THR A 68 -2.30 0.46 -6.71
CA THR A 68 -2.22 1.32 -7.90
C THR A 68 -1.48 2.60 -7.53
N LEU A 69 -0.44 2.94 -8.28
CA LEU A 69 0.27 4.21 -8.15
C LEU A 69 -0.63 5.36 -8.59
N LEU A 70 -0.79 6.38 -7.76
CA LEU A 70 -1.55 7.59 -8.08
C LEU A 70 -0.63 8.63 -8.75
N PRO A 71 -1.12 9.35 -9.78
CA PRO A 71 -0.37 10.39 -10.51
C PRO A 71 0.27 11.42 -9.58
#